data_AF-A0A357BJY0-F1
#
_entry.id   AF-A0A357BJY0-F1
#
_cell.length_a   1.000
_cell.length_b   1.000
_cell.length_c   1.000
_cell.angle_alpha   90.00
_cell.angle_beta   90.00
_cell.angle_gamma   90.00
#
_symmetry.space_group_name_H-M   'P 1'
#
loop_
_entity.id
_entity.type
_entity.pdbx_description
1 polymer ?
#
loop_
_entity_poly.entity_id
_entity_poly.type
_entity_poly.pdbx_seq_one_letter_code
_entity_poly.pdbx_strand_id
1 'polypeptide(L)'
;MRLHVGSGFHLLKNLSEDLKRACGKGFSVIYLKSMRLLYRKNRISPPEVKLDWSKQRLLLSINTDGKRKLFEKKALNGYWSKRQISEQLKAAPA
;
A
#
# COMPACT_ATOMS: atom_id res chain seq x y z
N MET A 1 -11.42 23.48 -9.56
CA MET A 1 -11.47 22.07 -9.12
C MET A 1 -12.92 21.78 -8.70
N ARG A 2 -13.71 21.09 -9.54
CA ARG A 2 -15.13 20.82 -9.24
C ARG A 2 -15.21 19.63 -8.28
N LEU A 3 -15.48 19.90 -7.01
CA LEU A 3 -15.77 18.85 -6.03
C LEU A 3 -17.13 18.25 -6.38
N HIS A 4 -17.12 17.09 -7.04
CA HIS A 4 -18.32 16.28 -7.16
C HIS A 4 -18.67 15.77 -5.76
N VAL A 5 -19.63 16.43 -5.11
CA VAL A 5 -20.25 15.98 -3.85
C VAL A 5 -21.09 14.75 -4.18
N GLY A 6 -20.41 13.62 -4.36
CA GLY A 6 -21.02 12.31 -4.55
C GLY A 6 -20.97 11.54 -3.25
N SER A 7 -22.10 10.95 -2.86
CA SER A 7 -22.25 9.97 -1.78
C SER A 7 -21.05 9.01 -1.71
N GLY A 8 -20.63 8.60 -0.51
CA GLY A 8 -19.34 7.93 -0.23
C GLY A 8 -18.94 6.75 -1.13
N PHE A 9 -19.90 6.17 -1.86
CA PHE A 9 -19.68 5.17 -2.91
C PHE A 9 -18.86 5.68 -4.11
N HIS A 10 -19.07 6.91 -4.56
CA HIS A 10 -18.41 7.48 -5.73
C HIS A 10 -17.15 8.29 -5.39
N LEU A 11 -16.95 8.65 -4.12
CA LEU A 11 -15.83 9.49 -3.69
C LEU A 11 -14.47 8.96 -4.13
N LEU A 12 -14.19 7.67 -3.90
CA LEU A 12 -12.88 7.09 -4.25
C LEU A 12 -12.69 6.97 -5.76
N LYS A 13 -13.79 6.78 -6.51
CA LYS A 13 -13.76 6.71 -7.97
C LYS A 13 -13.46 8.08 -8.56
N ASN A 14 -14.18 9.11 -8.12
CA ASN A 14 -13.97 10.48 -8.55
C ASN A 14 -12.56 10.96 -8.21
N LEU A 15 -12.09 10.69 -6.99
CA LEU A 15 -10.71 10.99 -6.59
C LEU A 15 -9.68 10.27 -7.47
N SER A 16 -9.94 9.00 -7.83
CA SER A 16 -9.09 8.25 -8.76
C SER A 16 -9.01 8.92 -10.13
N GLU A 17 -10.15 9.38 -10.67
CA GLU A 17 -10.21 10.04 -11.97
C GLU A 17 -9.54 11.41 -11.93
N ASP A 18 -9.79 12.21 -10.91
CA ASP A 18 -9.20 13.54 -10.76
C ASP A 18 -7.67 13.48 -10.60
N LEU A 19 -7.16 12.56 -9.78
CA LEU A 19 -5.72 12.37 -9.63
C LEU A 19 -5.07 11.80 -10.89
N LYS A 20 -5.76 10.93 -11.63
CA LYS A 20 -5.26 10.47 -12.93
C LYS A 20 -5.17 11.60 -13.95
N ARG A 21 -6.14 12.51 -13.96
CA ARG A 21 -6.12 13.69 -14.83
C ARG A 21 -4.99 14.65 -14.45
N ALA A 22 -4.78 14.89 -13.16
CA ALA A 22 -3.79 15.85 -12.68
C ALA A 22 -2.35 15.33 -12.71
N CYS A 23 -2.14 14.05 -12.38
CA CYS A 23 -0.81 13.47 -12.13
C CYS A 23 -0.46 12.29 -13.04
N GLY A 24 -1.38 11.86 -13.91
CA GLY A 24 -1.15 10.75 -14.85
C GLY A 24 -1.39 9.35 -14.26
N LYS A 25 -0.68 8.36 -14.79
CA LYS A 25 -0.89 6.94 -14.44
C LYS A 25 -0.46 6.66 -12.99
N GLY A 26 -1.13 5.72 -12.32
CA GLY A 26 -0.76 5.25 -10.97
C GLY A 26 -1.85 5.45 -9.89
N PHE A 27 -2.82 6.32 -10.13
CA PHE A 27 -3.88 6.64 -9.15
C PHE A 27 -5.14 5.82 -9.35
N SER A 28 -5.04 4.49 -9.49
CA SER A 28 -6.23 3.63 -9.55
C SER A 28 -6.94 3.56 -8.19
N VAL A 29 -8.25 3.27 -8.20
CA VAL A 29 -9.04 3.02 -6.98
C VAL A 29 -8.37 2.01 -6.05
N ILE A 30 -7.77 0.94 -6.61
CA ILE A 30 -7.06 -0.09 -5.83
C ILE A 30 -5.78 0.47 -5.19
N TYR A 31 -5.03 1.29 -5.92
CA TYR A 31 -3.84 1.96 -5.39
C TYR A 31 -4.22 2.94 -4.26
N LEU A 32 -5.29 3.72 -4.43
CA LEU A 32 -5.79 4.63 -3.39
C LEU A 32 -6.26 3.88 -2.14
N LYS A 33 -6.94 2.74 -2.29
CA LYS A 33 -7.29 1.86 -1.15
C LYS A 33 -6.04 1.36 -0.43
N SER A 34 -5.01 0.97 -1.19
CA SER A 34 -3.73 0.50 -0.64
C SER A 34 -3.01 1.62 0.12
N MET A 35 -2.98 2.84 -0.44
CA MET A 35 -2.37 4.01 0.20
C MET A 35 -3.08 4.34 1.51
N ARG A 36 -4.42 4.38 1.49
CA ARG A 36 -5.23 4.58 2.69
C ARG A 36 -4.97 3.51 3.75
N LEU A 37 -4.82 2.24 3.35
CA LEU A 37 -4.52 1.15 4.26
C LEU A 37 -3.11 1.30 4.87
N LEU A 38 -2.11 1.67 4.07
CA LEU A 38 -0.75 1.94 4.56
C LEU A 38 -0.76 3.02 5.64
N TYR A 39 -1.38 4.17 5.37
CA TYR A 39 -1.50 5.25 6.36
C TYR A 39 -2.21 4.79 7.63
N ARG A 40 -3.26 3.96 7.50
CA ARG A 40 -3.98 3.43 8.66
C ARG A 40 -3.15 2.45 9.50
N LYS A 41 -2.32 1.62 8.86
CA LYS A 41 -1.44 0.67 9.56
C LYS A 41 -0.22 1.36 10.19
N ASN A 42 0.15 2.53 9.69
CA ASN A 42 1.31 3.32 10.13
C ASN A 42 0.89 4.64 10.79
N ARG A 43 -0.16 4.60 11.65
CA ARG A 43 -0.66 5.81 12.34
C ARG A 43 0.30 6.38 13.37
N ILE A 44 1.07 5.52 14.02
CA ILE A 44 1.96 5.89 15.14
C ILE A 44 3.37 6.21 14.64
N SER A 45 3.83 5.48 13.62
CA SER A 45 5.17 5.63 13.05
C SER A 45 5.07 5.62 11.53
N PRO A 46 5.81 6.48 10.82
CA PRO A 46 5.86 6.46 9.37
C PRO A 46 6.39 5.11 8.85
N PRO A 47 6.00 4.70 7.63
CA PRO A 47 6.56 3.52 6.98
C PRO A 47 8.03 3.71 6.66
N GLU A 48 8.76 2.61 6.59
CA GLU A 48 10.18 2.57 6.23
C GLU A 48 10.41 3.10 4.81
N VAL A 49 11.07 4.27 4.71
CA VAL A 49 11.32 4.98 3.45
C VAL A 49 12.20 4.17 2.49
N LYS A 50 13.03 3.26 3.03
CA LYS A 50 13.90 2.35 2.26
C LYS A 50 13.14 1.25 1.52
N LEU A 51 11.86 1.01 1.83
CA LEU A 51 11.03 0.06 1.10
C LEU A 51 10.20 0.77 0.03
N ASP A 52 10.44 0.41 -1.23
CA ASP A 52 9.63 0.90 -2.35
C ASP A 52 8.15 0.62 -2.16
N TRP A 53 7.30 1.48 -2.73
CA TRP A 53 5.85 1.35 -2.69
C TRP A 53 5.34 -0.05 -3.10
N SER A 54 5.94 -0.65 -4.11
CA SER A 54 5.58 -2.00 -4.57
C SER A 54 5.83 -3.08 -3.50
N LYS A 55 6.92 -2.94 -2.72
CA LYS A 55 7.27 -3.85 -1.63
C LYS A 55 6.34 -3.63 -0.45
N GLN A 56 6.12 -2.38 -0.05
CA GLN A 56 5.18 -2.03 1.01
C GLN A 56 3.77 -2.56 0.72
N ARG A 57 3.29 -2.41 -0.52
CA ARG A 57 1.98 -2.91 -0.94
C ARG A 57 1.84 -4.42 -0.83
N LEU A 58 2.89 -5.20 -1.07
CA LEU A 58 2.87 -6.65 -0.83
C LEU A 58 2.74 -6.95 0.66
N LEU A 59 3.51 -6.27 1.50
CA LEU A 59 3.50 -6.48 2.95
C LEU A 59 2.17 -6.08 3.61
N LEU A 60 1.39 -5.19 2.97
CA LEU A 60 0.02 -4.86 3.40
C LEU A 60 -0.95 -6.04 3.34
N SER A 61 -0.63 -7.14 2.63
CA SER A 61 -1.47 -8.34 2.66
C SER A 61 -1.39 -9.07 4.00
N ILE A 62 -0.36 -8.81 4.82
CA ILE A 62 -0.22 -9.40 6.15
C ILE A 62 -1.17 -8.70 7.12
N ASN A 63 -2.12 -9.44 7.68
CA ASN A 63 -3.14 -8.85 8.55
C ASN A 63 -2.58 -8.43 9.93
N THR A 64 -1.71 -9.27 10.51
CA THR A 64 -1.10 -9.08 11.83
C THR A 64 0.06 -8.09 11.76
N ASP A 65 -0.01 -7.00 12.54
CA ASP A 65 1.00 -5.95 12.53
C ASP A 65 2.39 -6.43 12.96
N GLY A 66 2.46 -7.34 13.93
CA GLY A 66 3.71 -7.95 14.38
C GLY A 66 4.40 -8.75 13.27
N LYS A 67 3.67 -9.66 12.60
CA LYS A 67 4.18 -10.41 11.44
C LYS A 67 4.63 -9.46 10.34
N ARG A 68 3.85 -8.41 10.02
CA ARG A 68 4.21 -7.40 9.01
C ARG A 68 5.55 -6.73 9.32
N LYS A 69 5.72 -6.18 10.53
CA LYS A 69 6.95 -5.49 10.94
C LYS A 69 8.17 -6.41 10.95
N LEU A 70 8.00 -7.68 11.32
CA LEU A 70 9.07 -8.68 11.24
C LEU A 70 9.52 -8.90 9.79
N PHE A 71 8.58 -9.03 8.86
CA PHE A 71 8.87 -9.16 7.44
C PHE A 71 9.49 -7.89 6.86
N GLU A 72 9.04 -6.70 7.27
CA GLU A 72 9.65 -5.42 6.88
C GLU A 72 11.13 -5.37 7.28
N LYS A 73 11.46 -5.72 8.53
CA LYS A 73 12.85 -5.80 8.99
C LYS A 73 13.67 -6.82 8.23
N LYS A 74 13.13 -8.02 7.98
CA LYS A 74 13.82 -9.05 7.18
C LYS A 74 14.07 -8.60 5.74
N ALA A 75 13.07 -7.97 5.12
CA ALA A 75 13.18 -7.46 3.75
C ALA A 75 14.21 -6.33 3.63
N LEU A 76 14.30 -5.46 4.64
CA LEU A 76 15.32 -4.41 4.71
C LEU A 76 16.71 -4.98 4.92
N ASN A 77 16.90 -5.86 5.90
CA ASN A 77 18.21 -6.43 6.21
C ASN A 77 18.75 -7.31 5.07
N GLY A 78 17.87 -8.05 4.41
CA GLY A 78 18.22 -8.95 3.30
C GLY A 78 18.13 -8.32 1.92
N TYR A 79 17.83 -7.02 1.81
CA TYR A 79 17.61 -6.32 0.53
C TYR A 79 16.67 -7.07 -0.42
N TRP A 80 15.56 -7.60 0.12
CA TRP A 80 14.68 -8.47 -0.66
C TRP A 80 14.03 -7.73 -1.84
N SER A 81 14.11 -8.36 -3.00
CA SER A 81 13.34 -7.96 -4.17
C SER A 81 11.84 -8.17 -3.95
N LYS A 82 11.03 -7.49 -4.75
CA LYS A 82 9.57 -7.70 -4.78
C LYS A 82 9.20 -9.17 -4.97
N ARG A 83 9.96 -9.90 -5.80
CA ARG A 83 9.77 -11.33 -6.07
C ARG A 83 10.02 -12.17 -4.82
N GLN A 84 11.16 -11.96 -4.16
CA GLN A 84 11.49 -12.68 -2.93
C GLN A 84 10.45 -12.44 -1.82
N ILE A 85 9.98 -11.20 -1.64
CA ILE A 85 8.89 -10.92 -0.69
C ILE A 85 7.65 -11.75 -1.05
N SER A 86 7.26 -11.77 -2.33
CA SER A 86 6.10 -12.55 -2.77
C SER A 86 6.28 -14.06 -2.56
N GLU A 87 7.47 -14.60 -2.74
CA GLU A 87 7.77 -16.03 -2.53
C GLU A 87 7.71 -16.37 -1.04
N GLN A 88 8.30 -15.54 -0.18
CA GLN A 88 8.26 -15.70 1.28
C GLN A 88 6.83 -15.61 1.83
N LEU A 89 5.99 -14.74 1.28
CA LEU A 89 4.58 -14.64 1.65
C LEU A 89 3.77 -15.88 1.26
N LYS A 90 4.14 -16.56 0.16
CA LYS A 90 3.50 -17.81 -0.26
C LYS A 90 3.99 -19.02 0.56
N ALA A 91 5.25 -18.98 0.99
CA ALA A 91 5.86 -20.05 1.78
C ALA A 91 5.47 -20.00 3.27
N ALA A 92 5.04 -18.84 3.78
CA ALA A 92 4.59 -18.71 5.16
C ALA A 92 3.28 -19.50 5.40
N PRO A 93 3.23 -20.43 6.36
CA PRO A 93 1.98 -21.07 6.75
C PRO A 93 1.02 -20.03 7.35
N ALA A 94 -0.28 -20.19 7.07
CA ALA A 94 -1.35 -19.28 7.47
C ALA A 94 -1.34 -18.97 8.99
#